data_AF-A0A392NNZ4-F1
#
_entry.id   AF-A0A392NNZ4-F1
#
_cell.length_a   1.000
_cell.length_b   1.000
_cell.length_c   1.000
_cell.angle_alpha   90.00
_cell.angle_beta   90.00
_cell.angle_gamma   90.00
#
_symmetry.space_group_name_H-M   'P 1'
#
loop_
_entity.id
_entity.type
_entity.pdbx_description
1 polymer ?
#
loop_
_entity_poly.entity_id
_entity_poly.type
_entity_poly.pdbx_seq_one_letter_code
_entity_poly.pdbx_strand_id
1 'polypeptide(L)'
;MTRVKHAALLGASFLWISGGTSLIQSLITETLPSWFLSAQGLEQEAGESGVVVAILRGYALACFAVLSGTFAWGIDSSSTASKRRPKVIGIHLEFLANALDGKISLRCDCATWRAYVSGFMSLMVSCTPLWIEELDVGMLKRVSMGLRQLNEDDLALQLLEIRGTSLMGEVAEMISQNGF
;
A
#
# COMPACT_ATOMS: atom_id res chain seq x y z
N MET A 1 -0.99 -8.51 -16.63
CA MET A 1 -1.17 -7.25 -15.85
C MET A 1 -2.38 -6.42 -16.28
N THR A 2 -2.63 -6.15 -17.57
CA THR A 2 -3.74 -5.26 -18.01
C THR A 2 -5.12 -5.64 -17.45
N ARG A 3 -5.49 -6.92 -17.47
CA ARG A 3 -6.78 -7.40 -16.93
C ARG A 3 -6.95 -7.13 -15.43
N VAL A 4 -5.87 -7.25 -14.66
CA VAL A 4 -5.87 -6.98 -13.21
C VAL A 4 -6.17 -5.51 -12.93
N LYS A 5 -5.50 -4.60 -13.66
CA LYS A 5 -5.75 -3.15 -13.54
C LYS A 5 -7.19 -2.79 -13.92
N HIS A 6 -7.74 -3.39 -14.97
CA HIS A 6 -9.13 -3.15 -15.36
C HIS A 6 -10.12 -3.65 -14.30
N ALA A 7 -9.91 -4.84 -13.74
CA ALA A 7 -10.75 -5.36 -12.68
C ALA A 7 -10.70 -4.46 -11.42
N ALA A 8 -9.51 -4.02 -11.02
CA ALA A 8 -9.32 -3.10 -9.91
C ALA A 8 -10.01 -1.74 -10.16
N LEU A 9 -9.85 -1.17 -11.36
CA LEU A 9 -10.49 0.09 -11.75
C LEU A 9 -12.02 -0.02 -11.75
N LEU A 10 -12.56 -1.10 -12.32
CA LEU A 10 -14.00 -1.35 -12.35
C LEU A 10 -14.55 -1.50 -10.92
N GLY A 11 -13.87 -2.28 -10.07
CA GLY A 11 -14.22 -2.43 -8.66
C GLY A 11 -14.18 -1.10 -7.92
N ALA A 12 -13.13 -0.30 -8.11
CA ALA A 12 -12.98 1.01 -7.47
C ALA A 12 -14.10 1.97 -7.88
N SER A 13 -14.47 1.97 -9.17
CA SER A 13 -15.57 2.78 -9.70
C SER A 13 -16.91 2.37 -9.10
N PHE A 14 -17.20 1.07 -9.03
CA PHE A 14 -18.44 0.59 -8.40
C PHE A 14 -18.52 0.94 -6.92
N LEU A 15 -17.42 0.75 -6.19
CA LEU A 15 -17.34 1.08 -4.78
C LEU A 15 -17.60 2.58 -4.55
N TRP A 16 -16.98 3.43 -5.36
CA TRP A 16 -17.16 4.88 -5.30
C TRP A 16 -18.60 5.30 -5.60
N ILE A 17 -19.17 4.83 -6.71
CA ILE A 17 -20.52 5.22 -7.14
C ILE A 17 -21.59 4.72 -6.16
N SER A 18 -21.41 3.53 -5.59
CA SER A 18 -22.43 2.90 -4.75
C SER A 18 -22.32 3.30 -3.27
N GLY A 19 -21.10 3.49 -2.77
CA GLY A 19 -20.84 3.66 -1.34
C GLY A 19 -20.12 4.96 -0.95
N GLY A 20 -19.60 5.72 -1.91
CA GLY A 20 -18.95 7.00 -1.66
C GLY A 20 -17.70 6.91 -0.77
N THR A 21 -17.36 8.03 -0.11
CA THR A 21 -16.12 8.17 0.68
C THR A 21 -16.12 7.32 1.95
N SER A 22 -17.27 7.09 2.58
CA SER A 22 -17.37 6.31 3.82
C SER A 22 -17.04 4.84 3.59
N LEU A 23 -17.53 4.26 2.50
CA LEU A 23 -17.25 2.86 2.18
C LEU A 23 -15.79 2.66 1.76
N ILE A 24 -15.20 3.63 1.06
CA ILE A 24 -13.77 3.61 0.72
C ILE A 24 -12.91 3.73 1.99
N GLN A 25 -13.31 4.55 2.95
CA GLN A 25 -12.65 4.61 4.25
C GLN A 25 -12.68 3.24 4.95
N SER A 26 -13.85 2.62 5.09
CA SER A 26 -13.96 1.29 5.70
C SER A 26 -13.25 0.21 4.89
N LEU A 27 -13.19 0.30 3.56
CA LEU A 27 -12.39 -0.60 2.74
C LEU A 27 -10.93 -0.59 3.20
N ILE A 28 -10.36 0.61 3.27
CA ILE A 28 -8.93 0.82 3.54
C ILE A 28 -8.60 0.55 5.01
N THR A 29 -9.41 1.02 5.96
CA THR A 29 -9.07 0.92 7.40
C THR A 29 -9.51 -0.39 8.05
N GLU A 30 -10.49 -1.09 7.48
CA GLU A 30 -11.12 -2.24 8.14
C GLU A 30 -11.16 -3.47 7.22
N THR A 31 -11.76 -3.35 6.04
CA THR A 31 -12.07 -4.51 5.19
C THR A 31 -10.81 -5.19 4.67
N LEU A 32 -9.85 -4.42 4.12
CA LEU A 32 -8.59 -4.95 3.62
C LEU A 32 -7.72 -5.53 4.75
N PRO A 33 -7.44 -4.80 5.85
CA PRO A 33 -6.76 -5.38 7.01
C PRO A 33 -7.42 -6.67 7.51
N SER A 34 -8.74 -6.68 7.67
CA SER A 34 -9.48 -7.86 8.14
C SER A 34 -9.35 -9.03 7.16
N TRP A 35 -9.39 -8.76 5.86
CA TRP A 35 -9.18 -9.79 4.84
C TRP A 35 -7.78 -10.42 4.94
N PHE A 36 -6.73 -9.61 5.08
CA PHE A 36 -5.35 -10.13 5.25
C PHE A 36 -5.18 -10.95 6.54
N LEU A 37 -5.89 -10.57 7.61
CA LEU A 37 -5.85 -11.26 8.89
C LEU A 37 -6.72 -12.53 8.93
N SER A 38 -7.71 -12.67 8.05
CA SER A 38 -8.70 -13.77 8.09
C SER A 38 -8.63 -14.72 6.91
N ALA A 39 -7.89 -14.40 5.84
CA ALA A 39 -7.82 -15.18 4.62
C ALA A 39 -7.16 -16.57 4.81
N GLN A 40 -7.88 -17.50 5.45
CA GLN A 40 -7.66 -18.92 5.36
C GLN A 40 -8.56 -19.46 4.24
N GLY A 41 -7.99 -20.13 3.24
CA GLY A 41 -8.77 -20.99 2.34
C GLY A 41 -8.96 -20.54 0.88
N LEU A 42 -8.05 -19.76 0.29
CA LEU A 42 -7.92 -19.79 -1.18
C LEU A 42 -6.98 -20.95 -1.49
N GLU A 43 -7.58 -22.10 -1.82
CA GLU A 43 -6.93 -23.38 -2.09
C GLU A 43 -5.54 -23.18 -2.69
N GLN A 44 -4.56 -23.74 -1.98
CA GLN A 44 -3.19 -23.75 -2.42
C GLN A 44 -3.14 -24.72 -3.59
N GLU A 45 -3.38 -24.20 -4.80
CA GLU A 45 -2.91 -24.81 -6.04
C GLU A 45 -1.39 -24.90 -5.90
N ALA A 46 -0.93 -26.02 -5.33
CA ALA A 46 0.46 -26.26 -4.99
C ALA A 46 1.26 -26.35 -6.31
N GLY A 47 1.77 -25.21 -6.76
CA GLY A 47 2.50 -25.08 -8.02
C GLY A 47 2.78 -23.62 -8.38
N GLU A 48 3.63 -23.40 -9.39
CA GLU A 48 3.99 -22.08 -9.89
C GLU A 48 2.76 -21.23 -10.28
N SER A 49 1.70 -21.87 -10.77
CA SER A 49 0.41 -21.24 -11.06
C SER A 49 -0.21 -20.55 -9.84
N GLY A 50 -0.16 -21.22 -8.67
CA GLY A 50 -0.69 -20.68 -7.41
C GLY A 50 0.05 -19.42 -6.96
N VAL A 51 1.38 -19.42 -7.09
CA VAL A 51 2.23 -18.26 -6.74
C VAL A 51 1.93 -17.08 -7.67
N VAL A 52 1.79 -17.32 -8.98
CA VAL A 52 1.44 -16.27 -9.94
C VAL A 52 0.06 -15.68 -9.64
N VAL A 53 -0.93 -16.52 -9.33
CA VAL A 53 -2.28 -16.06 -8.94
C VAL A 53 -2.24 -15.21 -7.67
N ALA A 54 -1.44 -15.62 -6.67
CA ALA A 54 -1.24 -14.87 -5.44
C ALA A 54 -0.62 -13.48 -5.69
N ILE A 55 0.43 -13.41 -6.51
CA ILE A 55 1.07 -12.14 -6.91
C ILE A 55 0.05 -11.22 -7.61
N LEU A 56 -0.69 -11.76 -8.59
CA LEU A 56 -1.70 -10.99 -9.31
C LEU A 56 -2.81 -10.49 -8.38
N ARG A 57 -3.20 -11.29 -7.39
CA ARG A 57 -4.17 -10.89 -6.36
C ARG A 57 -3.64 -9.73 -5.52
N GLY A 58 -2.39 -9.80 -5.05
CA GLY A 58 -1.75 -8.71 -4.31
C GLY A 58 -1.75 -7.40 -5.09
N TYR A 59 -1.32 -7.43 -6.35
CA TYR A 59 -1.37 -6.25 -7.22
C TYR A 59 -2.78 -5.76 -7.51
N ALA A 60 -3.76 -6.67 -7.64
CA ALA A 60 -5.16 -6.30 -7.82
C ALA A 60 -5.68 -5.50 -6.63
N LEU A 61 -5.42 -5.99 -5.41
CA LEU A 61 -5.81 -5.34 -4.17
C LEU A 61 -5.11 -3.98 -4.00
N ALA A 62 -3.82 -3.89 -4.35
CA ALA A 62 -3.07 -2.64 -4.29
C ALA A 62 -3.65 -1.58 -5.25
N CYS A 63 -3.87 -1.97 -6.51
CA CYS A 63 -4.50 -1.09 -7.50
C CYS A 63 -5.89 -0.67 -7.03
N PHE A 64 -6.69 -1.61 -6.52
CA PHE A 64 -8.04 -1.34 -6.06
C PHE A 64 -8.06 -0.33 -4.92
N ALA A 65 -7.22 -0.53 -3.89
CA ALA A 65 -7.13 0.36 -2.74
C ALA A 65 -6.72 1.78 -3.13
N VAL A 66 -5.66 1.94 -3.93
CA VAL A 66 -5.18 3.26 -4.34
C VAL A 66 -6.19 3.95 -5.26
N LEU A 67 -6.73 3.24 -6.27
CA LEU A 67 -7.72 3.82 -7.18
C LEU A 67 -8.98 4.27 -6.43
N SER A 68 -9.48 3.46 -5.49
CA SER A 68 -10.58 3.86 -4.60
C SER A 68 -10.25 5.14 -3.84
N GLY A 69 -9.07 5.22 -3.21
CA GLY A 69 -8.64 6.45 -2.54
C GLY A 69 -8.57 7.66 -3.47
N THR A 70 -8.08 7.48 -4.72
CA THR A 70 -8.00 8.58 -5.69
C THR A 70 -9.37 9.09 -6.12
N PHE A 71 -10.37 8.20 -6.25
CA PHE A 71 -11.75 8.63 -6.51
C PHE A 71 -12.38 9.36 -5.32
N ALA A 72 -12.05 8.95 -4.09
CA ALA A 72 -12.58 9.57 -2.88
C ALA A 72 -12.01 10.96 -2.59
N TRP A 73 -10.68 11.12 -2.73
CA TRP A 73 -9.96 12.27 -2.20
C TRP A 73 -9.15 13.04 -3.24
N GLY A 74 -9.05 12.53 -4.46
CA GLY A 74 -8.15 13.07 -5.47
C GLY A 74 -6.67 12.79 -5.17
N ILE A 75 -5.83 13.14 -6.13
CA ILE A 75 -4.37 13.02 -6.02
C ILE A 75 -3.73 14.26 -5.36
N ASP A 76 -4.43 15.40 -5.36
CA ASP A 76 -3.96 16.67 -4.80
C ASP A 76 -4.73 17.06 -3.53
N SER A 77 -4.38 18.20 -2.94
CA SER A 77 -5.02 18.76 -1.74
C SER A 77 -6.13 19.77 -2.06
N SER A 78 -6.56 19.87 -3.34
CA SER A 78 -7.51 20.88 -3.79
C SER A 78 -8.94 20.64 -3.27
N SER A 79 -9.30 19.38 -3.03
CA SER A 79 -10.64 18.98 -2.61
C SER A 79 -10.79 19.01 -1.09
N THR A 80 -11.96 19.44 -0.59
CA THR A 80 -12.30 19.34 0.84
C THR A 80 -12.37 17.91 1.35
N ALA A 81 -12.59 16.93 0.46
CA ALA A 81 -12.56 15.51 0.78
C ALA A 81 -11.16 15.04 1.21
N SER A 82 -10.08 15.73 0.80
CA SER A 82 -8.70 15.41 1.16
C SER A 82 -8.41 15.50 2.66
N LYS A 83 -9.19 16.25 3.44
CA LYS A 83 -8.94 16.44 4.89
C LYS A 83 -8.93 15.14 5.70
N ARG A 84 -9.67 14.11 5.25
CA ARG A 84 -9.71 12.79 5.92
C ARG A 84 -8.61 11.84 5.44
N ARG A 85 -8.03 12.10 4.28
CA ARG A 85 -7.05 11.24 3.63
C ARG A 85 -5.85 10.89 4.52
N PRO A 86 -5.15 11.85 5.17
CA PRO A 86 -3.98 11.53 5.98
C PRO A 86 -4.29 10.56 7.12
N LYS A 87 -5.46 10.73 7.75
CA LYS A 87 -5.92 9.85 8.83
C LYS A 87 -6.20 8.43 8.33
N VAL A 88 -6.91 8.31 7.21
CA VAL A 88 -7.29 7.00 6.65
C VAL A 88 -6.07 6.24 6.14
N ILE A 89 -5.21 6.91 5.35
CA ILE A 89 -3.98 6.30 4.86
C ILE A 89 -3.03 5.99 6.02
N GLY A 90 -2.94 6.87 7.02
CA GLY A 90 -2.11 6.63 8.21
C GLY A 90 -2.53 5.38 8.98
N ILE A 91 -3.83 5.15 9.20
CA ILE A 91 -4.32 3.92 9.82
C ILE A 91 -3.90 2.68 9.01
N HIS A 92 -4.03 2.75 7.69
CA HIS A 92 -3.67 1.63 6.82
C HIS A 92 -2.17 1.35 6.79
N LEU A 93 -1.34 2.39 6.71
CA LEU A 93 0.12 2.27 6.77
C LEU A 93 0.61 1.82 8.14
N GLU A 94 -0.06 2.19 9.22
CA GLU A 94 0.21 1.66 10.56
C GLU A 94 -0.04 0.14 10.60
N PHE A 95 -1.13 -0.33 9.97
CA PHE A 95 -1.35 -1.76 9.79
C PHE A 95 -0.24 -2.42 8.96
N LEU A 96 0.18 -1.81 7.84
CA LEU A 96 1.29 -2.34 7.03
C LEU A 96 2.59 -2.42 7.83
N ALA A 97 2.95 -1.34 8.53
CA ALA A 97 4.15 -1.28 9.35
C ALA A 97 4.13 -2.35 10.44
N ASN A 98 3.00 -2.55 11.13
CA ASN A 98 2.91 -3.59 12.16
C ASN A 98 3.01 -5.00 11.58
N ALA A 99 2.51 -5.25 10.38
CA ALA A 99 2.69 -6.53 9.69
C ALA A 99 4.14 -6.74 9.24
N LEU A 100 4.79 -5.71 8.71
CA LEU A 100 6.21 -5.73 8.31
C LEU A 100 7.13 -5.93 9.52
N ASP A 101 6.83 -5.26 10.65
CA ASP A 101 7.54 -5.43 11.93
C ASP A 101 7.30 -6.82 12.55
N GLY A 102 6.44 -7.67 11.98
CA GLY A 102 6.08 -8.98 12.53
C GLY A 102 5.22 -8.92 13.79
N LYS A 103 4.69 -7.74 14.15
CA LYS A 103 3.82 -7.55 15.33
C LYS A 103 2.43 -8.14 15.16
N ILE A 104 1.98 -8.30 13.91
CA ILE A 104 0.72 -8.98 13.58
C ILE A 104 0.98 -10.13 12.62
N SER A 105 0.34 -11.26 12.87
CA SER A 105 0.44 -12.44 12.03
C SER A 105 -0.65 -12.42 10.96
N LEU A 106 -0.23 -12.33 9.70
CA LEU A 106 -1.12 -12.41 8.55
C LEU A 106 -1.53 -13.87 8.30
N ARG A 107 -2.71 -14.06 7.71
CA ARG A 107 -3.22 -15.38 7.31
C ARG A 107 -3.23 -15.61 5.81
N CYS A 108 -3.08 -14.55 5.02
CA CYS A 108 -2.94 -14.64 3.58
C CYS A 108 -1.61 -15.27 3.13
N ASP A 109 -1.56 -15.70 1.88
CA ASP A 109 -0.33 -16.12 1.22
C ASP A 109 0.75 -15.01 1.20
N CYS A 110 2.00 -15.40 1.41
CA CYS A 110 3.14 -14.48 1.51
C CYS A 110 3.39 -13.71 0.20
N ALA A 111 3.21 -14.35 -0.96
CA ALA A 111 3.37 -13.69 -2.26
C ALA A 111 2.25 -12.67 -2.51
N THR A 112 1.01 -12.96 -2.05
CA THR A 112 -0.08 -11.97 -2.07
C THR A 112 0.27 -10.75 -1.22
N TRP A 113 0.75 -10.98 0.01
CA TRP A 113 1.15 -9.90 0.92
C TRP A 113 2.26 -9.04 0.34
N ARG A 114 3.36 -9.65 -0.10
CA ARG A 114 4.50 -8.93 -0.69
C ARG A 114 4.06 -8.12 -1.90
N ALA A 115 3.33 -8.72 -2.84
CA ALA A 115 2.85 -8.01 -4.03
C ALA A 115 1.88 -6.86 -3.69
N TYR A 116 1.06 -7.01 -2.65
CA TYR A 116 0.20 -5.93 -2.17
C TYR A 116 1.01 -4.75 -1.62
N VAL A 117 1.95 -5.00 -0.70
CA VAL A 117 2.75 -3.94 -0.09
C VAL A 117 3.60 -3.22 -1.15
N SER A 118 4.37 -3.96 -1.95
CA SER A 118 5.19 -3.37 -3.01
C SER A 118 4.33 -2.61 -4.02
N GLY A 119 3.20 -3.18 -4.45
CA GLY A 119 2.28 -2.53 -5.39
C GLY A 119 1.64 -1.27 -4.83
N PHE A 120 1.19 -1.28 -3.58
CA PHE A 120 0.53 -0.15 -2.93
C PHE A 120 1.52 1.00 -2.75
N MET A 121 2.71 0.71 -2.24
CA MET A 121 3.75 1.73 -2.03
C MET A 121 4.28 2.28 -3.36
N SER A 122 4.48 1.43 -4.39
CA SER A 122 4.89 1.88 -5.73
C SER A 122 3.86 2.82 -6.37
N LEU A 123 2.57 2.52 -6.22
CA LEU A 123 1.50 3.40 -6.69
C LEU A 123 1.45 4.72 -5.91
N MET A 124 1.68 4.69 -4.59
CA MET A 124 1.74 5.94 -3.81
C MET A 124 2.90 6.84 -4.24
N VAL A 125 4.09 6.26 -4.36
CA VAL A 125 5.31 6.98 -4.76
C VAL A 125 5.17 7.57 -6.16
N SER A 126 4.62 6.81 -7.12
CA SER A 126 4.56 7.22 -8.52
C SER A 126 3.33 8.08 -8.88
N CYS A 127 2.19 7.85 -8.25
CA CYS A 127 0.91 8.44 -8.67
C CYS A 127 0.30 9.39 -7.62
N THR A 128 0.64 9.23 -6.34
CA THR A 128 0.08 10.06 -5.26
C THR A 128 1.13 10.55 -4.26
N PRO A 129 2.24 11.17 -4.71
CA PRO A 129 3.33 11.59 -3.83
C PRO A 129 2.88 12.59 -2.74
N LEU A 130 1.90 13.44 -3.04
CA LEU A 130 1.32 14.38 -2.06
C LEU A 130 0.65 13.65 -0.87
N TRP A 131 0.17 12.43 -1.07
CA TRP A 131 -0.37 11.64 0.04
C TRP A 131 0.74 11.26 1.03
N ILE A 132 1.97 11.07 0.55
CA ILE A 132 3.14 10.71 1.36
C ILE A 132 3.61 11.91 2.19
N GLU A 133 3.63 13.10 1.59
CA GLU A 133 4.02 14.35 2.25
C GLU A 133 3.16 14.67 3.48
N GLU A 134 1.91 14.23 3.51
CA GLU A 134 0.95 14.51 4.59
C GLU A 134 1.02 13.57 5.80
N LEU A 135 1.78 12.47 5.71
CA LEU A 135 1.78 11.39 6.72
C LEU A 135 2.70 11.66 7.92
N ASP A 136 2.85 10.72 8.84
CA ASP A 136 3.85 10.81 9.91
C ASP A 136 5.22 10.29 9.43
N VAL A 137 6.30 11.01 9.78
CA VAL A 137 7.68 10.66 9.38
C VAL A 137 8.15 9.35 10.02
N GLY A 138 7.82 9.13 11.29
CA GLY A 138 8.21 7.92 12.02
C GLY A 138 7.55 6.67 11.43
N MET A 139 6.28 6.78 11.05
CA MET A 139 5.55 5.74 10.32
C MET A 139 6.20 5.44 8.96
N LEU A 140 6.52 6.46 8.15
CA LEU A 140 7.19 6.28 6.86
C LEU A 140 8.55 5.59 7.00
N LYS A 141 9.32 5.93 8.03
CA LYS A 141 10.60 5.26 8.34
C LYS A 141 10.41 3.78 8.65
N ARG A 142 9.39 3.40 9.42
CA ARG A 142 9.07 1.98 9.69
C ARG A 142 8.67 1.23 8.42
N VAL A 143 7.80 1.81 7.60
CA VAL A 143 7.41 1.21 6.33
C VAL A 143 8.62 1.04 5.41
N SER A 144 9.50 2.04 5.32
CA SER A 144 10.74 1.98 4.53
C SER A 144 11.66 0.85 5.00
N MET A 145 11.89 0.69 6.31
CA MET A 145 12.65 -0.46 6.82
C MET A 145 12.00 -1.82 6.48
N GLY A 146 10.68 -1.90 6.56
CA GLY A 146 9.94 -3.10 6.15
C GLY A 146 10.06 -3.42 4.65
N LEU A 147 10.08 -2.39 3.79
CA LEU A 147 10.31 -2.55 2.35
C LEU A 147 11.72 -3.12 2.06
N ARG A 148 12.74 -2.67 2.79
CA ARG A 148 14.10 -3.25 2.68
C ARG A 148 14.14 -4.73 3.04
N GLN A 149 13.38 -5.13 4.07
CA GLN A 149 13.24 -6.56 4.43
C GLN A 149 12.53 -7.39 3.33
N LEU A 150 11.77 -6.73 2.44
CA LEU A 150 11.18 -7.36 1.26
C LEU A 150 12.10 -7.33 0.03
N ASN A 151 13.33 -6.79 0.14
CA ASN A 151 14.26 -6.49 -0.96
C ASN A 151 13.73 -5.43 -1.95
N GLU A 152 13.01 -4.43 -1.44
CA GLU A 152 12.47 -3.30 -2.21
C GLU A 152 13.22 -2.00 -1.85
N ASP A 153 14.56 -2.03 -1.87
CA ASP A 153 15.40 -0.92 -1.41
C ASP A 153 15.19 0.38 -2.21
N ASP A 154 15.05 0.30 -3.54
CA ASP A 154 14.77 1.46 -4.39
C ASP A 154 13.45 2.14 -4.01
N LEU A 155 12.43 1.34 -3.70
CA LEU A 155 11.12 1.85 -3.29
C LEU A 155 11.17 2.44 -1.89
N ALA A 156 11.95 1.82 -0.99
CA ALA A 156 12.20 2.30 0.35
C ALA A 156 12.89 3.68 0.35
N LEU A 157 13.86 3.87 -0.56
CA LEU A 157 14.54 5.14 -0.80
C LEU A 157 13.59 6.21 -1.35
N GLN A 158 12.89 5.92 -2.45
CA GLN A 158 11.95 6.87 -3.08
C GLN A 158 10.87 7.34 -2.10
N LEU A 159 10.39 6.45 -1.22
CA LEU A 159 9.43 6.80 -0.16
C LEU A 159 9.97 7.89 0.77
N LEU A 160 11.23 7.79 1.19
CA LEU A 160 11.86 8.75 2.11
C LEU A 160 12.23 10.04 1.37
N GLU A 161 12.67 9.95 0.12
CA GLU A 161 13.00 11.11 -0.71
C GLU A 161 11.79 12.03 -0.94
N ILE A 162 10.61 11.48 -1.20
CA ILE A 162 9.38 12.26 -1.39
C ILE A 162 9.04 13.10 -0.15
N ARG A 163 9.36 12.59 1.05
CA ARG A 163 9.10 13.34 2.29
C ARG A 163 10.08 14.49 2.51
N GLY A 164 11.20 14.53 1.78
CA GLY A 164 12.13 15.65 1.75
C GLY A 164 13.06 15.75 2.96
N THR A 165 13.48 16.97 3.27
CA THR A 165 14.64 17.29 4.13
C THR A 165 14.63 16.69 5.53
N SER A 166 13.44 16.38 6.08
CA SER A 166 13.29 15.75 7.39
C SER A 166 13.88 14.33 7.50
N LEU A 167 14.09 13.64 6.36
CA LEU A 167 14.61 12.28 6.29
C LEU A 167 15.90 12.17 5.46
N MET A 168 16.56 13.29 5.14
CA MET A 168 17.79 13.27 4.34
C MET A 168 18.95 12.54 5.03
N GLY A 169 18.96 12.49 6.37
CA GLY A 169 19.91 11.69 7.14
C GLY A 169 19.73 10.19 6.87
N GLU A 170 18.49 9.72 6.91
CA GLU A 170 18.12 8.34 6.60
C GLU A 170 18.40 7.98 5.13
N VAL A 171 18.09 8.89 4.19
CA VAL A 171 18.40 8.70 2.76
C VAL A 171 19.90 8.57 2.54
N ALA A 172 20.71 9.44 3.15
CA ALA A 172 22.18 9.39 3.05
C ALA A 172 22.75 8.10 3.65
N GLU A 173 22.21 7.64 4.78
CA GLU A 173 22.59 6.37 5.39
C GLU A 173 22.26 5.19 4.47
N MET A 174 21.08 5.16 3.84
CA MET A 174 20.70 4.10 2.91
C MET A 174 21.59 4.06 1.67
N ILE A 175 21.90 5.21 1.07
CA ILE A 175 22.83 5.28 -0.08
C ILE A 175 24.22 4.75 0.31
N SER A 176 24.68 5.06 1.53
CA SER A 176 25.99 4.60 2.03
C SER A 176 26.02 3.09 2.30
N GLN A 177 24.90 2.50 2.72
CA GLN A 177 24.78 1.05 2.96
C GLN A 177 24.64 0.25 1.66
N ASN A 178 24.02 0.83 0.62
CA ASN A 178 23.85 0.22 -0.70
C ASN A 178 25.05 0.50 -1.63
N GLY A 179 26.25 0.70 -1.08
CA GLY A 179 27.46 1.10 -1.82
C GLY A 179 27.58 0.41 -3.18
N PHE A 180 27.80 1.23 -4.22
CA PHE A 180 28.21 0.78 -5.55
C PHE A 180 29.45 -0.12 -5.50
#